data_AF-A0A3B9BX12-F1
#
_entry.id   AF-A0A3B9BX12-F1
#
_cell.length_a   1.000
_cell.length_b   1.000
_cell.length_c   1.000
_cell.angle_alpha   90.00
_cell.angle_beta   90.00
_cell.angle_gamma   90.00
#
_symmetry.space_group_name_H-M   'P 1'
#
loop_
_entity.id
_entity.type
_entity.pdbx_description
1 polymer ?
#
loop_
_entity_poly.entity_id
_entity_poly.type
_entity_poly.pdbx_seq_one_letter_code
_entity_poly.pdbx_strand_id
1 'polypeptide(L)'
;LKASFKSHLIAECFEQKSKKVLKEVFEQWQNYYPVQAFLRSINLFYLKPGLRARIEKVGDHWKVLDTEITFSKEMLQAEIDQFPERFSPNVIMRPLYQEFILPNIAFVGGGAEVAYWLPLKSYFQENEIVMPLVFLRNSFQLIEQQLQLKIQTIRLGWNELFESTNSRMNRLMSKQSEFQHFVEIREKMDSNAQMLLPLSESINAPLMESTQAHLKKLKNTLDALELKFKRHLKKKEMIQADQWLKIQSSFFPDGHLQERHENFLSWHQKWGDDLLKMLHQFCQPFGTMFCLIVDDQKGI
;
A
#
# COMPACT_ATOMS: atom_id res chain seq x y z
N LEU A 1 -7.84 29.09 -23.03
CA LEU A 1 -7.46 27.69 -22.70
C LEU A 1 -8.55 26.70 -23.06
N LYS A 2 -9.75 26.75 -22.47
CA LYS A 2 -10.85 25.82 -22.82
C LYS A 2 -11.28 25.90 -24.29
N ALA A 3 -11.27 27.09 -24.87
CA ALA A 3 -11.62 27.29 -26.28
C ALA A 3 -10.69 26.58 -27.28
N SER A 4 -9.39 26.42 -26.98
CA SER A 4 -8.47 25.72 -27.89
C SER A 4 -8.63 24.19 -27.84
N PHE A 5 -9.33 23.67 -26.82
CA PHE A 5 -9.57 22.24 -26.64
C PHE A 5 -10.95 21.77 -27.14
N LYS A 6 -11.73 22.66 -27.78
CA LYS A 6 -13.11 22.36 -28.24
C LYS A 6 -13.21 21.10 -29.09
N SER A 7 -12.31 20.90 -30.04
CA SER A 7 -12.29 19.72 -30.91
C SER A 7 -12.25 18.42 -30.11
N HIS A 8 -11.46 18.38 -29.04
CA HIS A 8 -11.37 17.23 -28.14
C HIS A 8 -12.63 17.05 -27.29
N LEU A 9 -13.25 18.14 -26.83
CA LEU A 9 -14.54 18.09 -26.10
C LEU A 9 -15.65 17.51 -26.99
N ILE A 10 -15.72 17.96 -28.23
CA ILE A 10 -16.66 17.49 -29.26
C ILE A 10 -16.44 16.00 -29.53
N ALA A 11 -15.20 15.60 -29.83
CA ALA A 11 -14.85 14.21 -30.08
C ALA A 11 -15.19 13.30 -28.88
N GLU A 12 -14.97 13.76 -27.65
CA GLU A 12 -15.34 12.99 -26.47
C GLU A 12 -16.87 12.84 -26.32
N CYS A 13 -17.64 13.92 -26.53
CA CYS A 13 -19.11 13.88 -26.42
C CYS A 13 -19.77 13.00 -27.49
N PHE A 14 -19.28 13.07 -28.74
CA PHE A 14 -19.97 12.46 -29.89
C PHE A 14 -19.33 11.16 -30.36
N GLU A 15 -18.01 11.03 -30.27
CA GLU A 15 -17.27 9.86 -30.74
C GLU A 15 -16.81 8.95 -29.59
N GLN A 16 -16.85 9.43 -28.34
CA GLN A 16 -16.42 8.70 -27.15
C GLN A 16 -14.99 8.17 -27.29
N LYS A 17 -14.11 9.03 -27.84
CA LYS A 17 -12.76 8.66 -28.28
C LYS A 17 -11.94 8.01 -27.16
N SER A 18 -11.97 8.57 -25.95
CA SER A 18 -11.24 7.98 -24.81
C SER A 18 -11.68 6.55 -24.51
N LYS A 19 -12.99 6.26 -24.49
CA LYS A 19 -13.51 4.92 -24.24
C LYS A 19 -13.09 3.93 -25.31
N LYS A 20 -13.19 4.32 -26.60
CA LYS A 20 -12.79 3.45 -27.72
C LYS A 20 -11.33 3.03 -27.64
N VAL A 21 -10.46 3.96 -27.28
CA VAL A 21 -9.01 3.73 -27.22
C VAL A 21 -8.59 2.98 -25.95
N LEU A 22 -9.23 3.28 -24.82
CA LEU A 22 -8.75 2.84 -23.50
C LEU A 22 -9.46 1.61 -22.94
N LYS A 23 -10.59 1.18 -23.50
CA LYS A 23 -11.39 0.09 -22.92
C LYS A 23 -10.57 -1.18 -22.72
N GLU A 24 -9.99 -1.71 -23.79
CA GLU A 24 -9.20 -2.95 -23.73
C GLU A 24 -7.94 -2.78 -22.89
N VAL A 25 -7.30 -1.61 -22.98
CA VAL A 25 -6.10 -1.30 -22.19
C VAL A 25 -6.40 -1.31 -20.69
N PHE A 26 -7.49 -0.68 -20.25
CA PHE A 26 -7.90 -0.66 -18.85
C PHE A 26 -8.32 -2.06 -18.36
N GLU A 27 -9.02 -2.84 -19.18
CA GLU A 27 -9.40 -4.22 -18.85
C GLU A 27 -8.17 -5.11 -18.64
N GLN A 28 -7.15 -4.99 -19.50
CA GLN A 28 -5.89 -5.71 -19.34
C GLN A 28 -5.07 -5.21 -18.14
N TRP A 29 -5.03 -3.89 -17.93
CA TRP A 29 -4.20 -3.27 -16.89
C TRP A 29 -4.63 -3.68 -15.47
N GLN A 30 -5.94 -3.92 -15.26
CA GLN A 30 -6.47 -4.38 -13.97
C GLN A 30 -5.83 -5.69 -13.48
N ASN A 31 -5.30 -6.53 -14.38
CA ASN A 31 -4.59 -7.76 -14.02
C ASN A 31 -3.18 -7.50 -13.46
N TYR A 32 -2.58 -6.35 -13.78
CA TYR A 32 -1.23 -5.98 -13.37
C TYR A 32 -1.23 -5.03 -12.17
N TYR A 33 -2.15 -4.05 -12.18
CA TYR A 33 -2.24 -3.06 -11.12
C TYR A 33 -3.68 -2.56 -10.96
N PRO A 34 -4.23 -2.51 -9.74
CA PRO A 34 -5.56 -1.98 -9.51
C PRO A 34 -5.61 -0.48 -9.79
N VAL A 35 -6.44 -0.08 -10.75
CA VAL A 35 -6.62 1.33 -11.13
C VAL A 35 -7.89 1.89 -10.50
N GLN A 36 -7.75 2.95 -9.69
CA GLN A 36 -8.88 3.63 -9.04
C GLN A 36 -9.49 4.75 -9.91
N ALA A 37 -9.48 4.58 -11.22
CA ALA A 37 -10.03 5.52 -12.19
C ALA A 37 -10.98 4.78 -13.13
N PHE A 38 -12.24 5.23 -13.16
CA PHE A 38 -13.29 4.58 -13.93
C PHE A 38 -13.42 5.22 -15.32
N LEU A 39 -13.19 4.41 -16.35
CA LEU A 39 -13.42 4.80 -17.74
C LEU A 39 -14.93 4.86 -18.03
N ARG A 40 -15.41 6.03 -18.45
CA ARG A 40 -16.82 6.25 -18.79
C ARG A 40 -17.02 6.38 -20.30
N SER A 41 -18.28 6.36 -20.73
CA SER A 41 -18.64 6.64 -22.13
C SER A 41 -18.34 8.08 -22.52
N ILE A 42 -18.57 9.04 -21.62
CA ILE A 42 -18.19 10.45 -21.79
C ILE A 42 -17.41 10.86 -20.54
N ASN A 43 -16.18 11.29 -20.74
CA ASN A 43 -15.23 11.61 -19.68
C ASN A 43 -15.15 13.12 -19.39
N LEU A 44 -16.32 13.77 -19.41
CA LEU A 44 -16.52 15.19 -19.18
C LEU A 44 -17.54 15.45 -18.07
N PHE A 45 -17.33 16.55 -17.35
CA PHE A 45 -18.31 17.20 -16.50
C PHE A 45 -18.87 18.44 -17.19
N TYR A 46 -20.15 18.72 -16.95
CA TYR A 46 -20.79 19.99 -17.24
C TYR A 46 -20.82 20.87 -15.98
N LEU A 47 -20.53 22.15 -16.15
CA LEU A 47 -20.39 23.14 -15.09
C LEU A 47 -21.38 24.28 -15.27
N LYS A 48 -22.08 24.62 -14.20
CA LYS A 48 -22.80 25.89 -14.00
C LYS A 48 -22.53 26.38 -12.56
N PRO A 49 -22.87 27.62 -12.19
CA PRO A 49 -22.77 28.06 -10.80
C PRO A 49 -23.46 27.07 -9.85
N GLY A 50 -22.70 26.50 -8.90
CA GLY A 50 -23.19 25.49 -7.97
C GLY A 50 -23.42 24.08 -8.54
N LEU A 51 -23.13 23.84 -9.83
CA LEU A 51 -23.35 22.56 -10.51
C LEU A 51 -22.06 22.03 -11.10
N ARG A 52 -21.72 20.79 -10.74
CA ARG A 52 -20.75 19.96 -11.45
C ARG A 52 -21.35 18.57 -11.62
N ALA A 53 -21.86 18.30 -12.81
CA ALA A 53 -22.55 17.05 -13.10
C ALA A 53 -21.91 16.34 -14.29
N ARG A 54 -22.09 15.02 -14.36
CA ARG A 54 -21.64 14.22 -15.49
C ARG A 54 -22.60 14.40 -16.67
N ILE A 55 -22.06 14.25 -17.87
CA ILE A 55 -22.86 14.17 -19.09
C ILE A 55 -22.94 12.70 -19.49
N GLU A 56 -24.14 12.19 -19.75
CA GLU A 56 -24.34 10.83 -20.26
C GLU A 56 -25.21 10.84 -21.51
N LYS A 57 -24.90 9.96 -22.47
CA LYS A 57 -25.71 9.79 -23.68
C LYS A 57 -26.86 8.81 -23.39
N VAL A 58 -28.10 9.25 -23.63
CA VAL A 58 -29.32 8.47 -23.46
C VAL A 58 -30.10 8.50 -24.78
N GLY A 59 -30.10 7.40 -25.51
CA GLY A 59 -30.60 7.37 -26.89
C GLY A 59 -29.86 8.39 -27.77
N ASP A 60 -30.60 9.32 -28.35
CA ASP A 60 -30.08 10.40 -29.20
C ASP A 60 -29.86 11.73 -28.47
N HIS A 61 -29.97 11.74 -27.14
CA HIS A 61 -29.80 12.92 -26.30
C HIS A 61 -28.61 12.82 -25.34
N TRP A 62 -28.11 13.97 -24.89
CA TRP A 62 -27.08 14.09 -23.86
C TRP A 62 -27.69 14.72 -22.62
N LYS A 63 -27.82 13.91 -21.56
CA LYS A 63 -28.38 14.35 -20.30
C LYS A 63 -27.27 14.74 -19.34
N VAL A 64 -27.42 15.90 -18.71
CA VAL A 64 -26.62 16.28 -17.54
C VAL A 64 -27.27 15.61 -16.33
N LEU A 65 -26.56 14.69 -15.72
CA LEU A 65 -27.08 13.90 -14.60
C LEU A 65 -27.52 14.79 -13.44
N ASP A 66 -28.52 14.31 -12.71
CA ASP A 66 -29.11 14.98 -11.55
C ASP A 66 -29.72 16.36 -11.85
N THR A 67 -30.04 16.63 -13.13
CA THR A 67 -30.70 17.84 -13.59
C THR A 67 -31.71 17.55 -14.70
N GLU A 68 -32.54 18.54 -15.01
CA GLU A 68 -33.44 18.55 -16.17
C GLU A 68 -32.72 18.96 -17.48
N ILE A 69 -31.43 19.32 -17.42
CA ILE A 69 -30.69 19.79 -18.60
C ILE A 69 -30.43 18.60 -19.53
N THR A 70 -30.98 18.69 -20.73
CA THR A 70 -30.80 17.71 -21.80
C THR A 70 -30.51 18.44 -23.10
N PHE A 71 -29.57 17.92 -23.87
CA PHE A 71 -29.17 18.48 -25.16
C PHE A 71 -29.48 17.51 -26.30
N SER A 72 -29.95 18.04 -27.45
CA SER A 72 -29.76 17.36 -28.73
C SER A 72 -28.28 17.43 -29.14
N LYS A 73 -27.91 16.73 -30.22
CA LYS A 73 -26.56 16.80 -30.77
C LYS A 73 -26.16 18.23 -31.14
N GLU A 74 -27.05 18.93 -31.84
CA GLU A 74 -26.87 20.30 -32.32
C GLU A 74 -26.78 21.29 -31.16
N MET A 75 -27.64 21.12 -30.15
CA MET A 75 -27.62 21.97 -28.95
C MET A 75 -26.33 21.79 -28.13
N LEU A 76 -25.85 20.55 -27.96
CA LEU A 76 -24.62 20.29 -27.22
C LEU A 76 -23.40 20.85 -27.97
N GLN A 77 -23.37 20.70 -29.30
CA GLN A 77 -22.32 21.27 -30.14
C GLN A 77 -22.29 22.80 -29.99
N ALA A 78 -23.44 23.47 -30.12
CA ALA A 78 -23.56 24.91 -29.95
C ALA A 78 -23.15 25.34 -28.52
N GLU A 79 -23.51 24.57 -27.50
CA GLU A 79 -23.12 24.83 -26.12
C GLU A 79 -21.59 24.74 -25.92
N ILE A 80 -20.91 23.75 -26.52
CA ILE A 80 -19.44 23.64 -26.48
C ILE A 80 -18.78 24.80 -27.25
N ASP A 81 -19.37 25.20 -28.38
CA ASP A 81 -18.83 26.28 -29.21
C ASP A 81 -18.98 27.65 -28.54
N GLN A 82 -20.10 27.90 -27.87
CA GLN A 82 -20.38 29.18 -27.21
C GLN A 82 -19.78 29.25 -25.81
N PHE A 83 -19.82 28.14 -25.06
CA PHE A 83 -19.49 28.09 -23.63
C PHE A 83 -18.52 26.94 -23.28
N PRO A 84 -17.33 26.85 -23.90
CA PRO A 84 -16.38 25.76 -23.65
C PRO A 84 -15.90 25.69 -22.19
N GLU A 85 -15.96 26.78 -21.44
CA GLU A 85 -15.65 26.84 -20.00
C GLU A 85 -16.62 26.04 -19.13
N ARG A 86 -17.83 25.76 -19.64
CA ARG A 86 -18.80 24.88 -18.96
C ARG A 86 -18.43 23.41 -19.03
N PHE A 87 -17.34 23.04 -19.71
CA PHE A 87 -16.92 21.65 -19.88
C PHE A 87 -15.57 21.39 -19.20
N SER A 88 -15.54 20.37 -18.35
CA SER A 88 -14.33 19.99 -17.61
C SER A 88 -14.01 18.51 -17.74
N PRO A 89 -12.80 18.14 -18.21
CA PRO A 89 -12.31 16.78 -18.18
C PRO A 89 -12.40 16.13 -16.81
N ASN A 90 -12.81 14.85 -16.77
CA ASN A 90 -12.69 14.03 -15.58
C ASN A 90 -11.27 13.45 -15.45
N VAL A 91 -11.05 12.54 -14.49
CA VAL A 91 -9.74 11.92 -14.22
C VAL A 91 -9.08 11.27 -15.46
N ILE A 92 -9.86 10.75 -16.41
CA ILE A 92 -9.34 10.08 -17.62
C ILE A 92 -8.87 11.07 -18.66
N MET A 93 -9.67 12.12 -18.92
CA MET A 93 -9.37 13.08 -19.99
C MET A 93 -8.51 14.25 -19.50
N ARG A 94 -8.46 14.49 -18.18
CA ARG A 94 -7.67 15.58 -17.58
C ARG A 94 -6.18 15.53 -17.93
N PRO A 95 -5.49 14.37 -17.90
CA PRO A 95 -4.11 14.26 -18.35
C PRO A 95 -3.90 14.80 -19.77
N LEU A 96 -4.73 14.40 -20.72
CA LEU A 96 -4.65 14.87 -22.10
C LEU A 96 -4.87 16.39 -22.19
N TYR A 97 -5.89 16.90 -21.49
CA TYR A 97 -6.17 18.33 -21.45
C TYR A 97 -5.01 19.14 -20.86
N GLN A 98 -4.41 18.66 -19.77
CA GLN A 98 -3.29 19.31 -19.11
C GLN A 98 -2.10 19.45 -20.06
N GLU A 99 -1.71 18.37 -20.72
CA GLU A 99 -0.55 18.36 -21.63
C GLU A 99 -0.83 19.07 -22.94
N PHE A 100 -2.10 19.19 -23.35
CA PHE A 100 -2.48 20.02 -24.49
C PHE A 100 -2.31 21.52 -24.20
N ILE A 101 -2.75 22.00 -23.02
CA ILE A 101 -2.69 23.43 -22.69
C ILE A 101 -1.35 23.88 -22.10
N LEU A 102 -0.63 22.95 -21.47
CA LEU A 102 0.62 23.17 -20.79
C LEU A 102 1.51 21.94 -21.01
N PRO A 103 2.18 21.83 -22.18
CA PRO A 103 3.07 20.70 -22.47
C PRO A 103 4.20 20.61 -21.45
N ASN A 104 4.35 19.45 -20.80
CA ASN A 104 5.36 19.24 -19.77
C ASN A 104 6.37 18.17 -20.16
N ILE A 105 7.57 18.26 -19.58
CA ILE A 105 8.59 17.20 -19.71
C ILE A 105 8.23 16.01 -18.79
N ALA A 106 7.67 16.31 -17.61
CA ALA A 106 7.41 15.34 -16.57
C ALA A 106 6.10 15.63 -15.83
N PHE A 107 5.33 14.58 -15.57
CA PHE A 107 4.22 14.56 -14.64
C PHE A 107 4.69 13.88 -13.34
N VAL A 108 4.56 14.58 -12.21
CA VAL A 108 4.91 14.07 -10.88
C VAL A 108 3.63 13.82 -10.10
N GLY A 109 3.34 12.56 -9.79
CA GLY A 109 2.08 12.16 -9.16
C GLY A 109 2.26 11.18 -8.00
N GLY A 110 1.23 11.02 -7.19
CA GLY A 110 1.18 9.94 -6.19
C GLY A 110 0.98 8.56 -6.84
N GLY A 111 1.13 7.48 -6.07
CA GLY A 111 1.02 6.11 -6.59
C GLY A 111 -0.31 5.82 -7.31
N ALA A 112 -1.42 6.34 -6.79
CA ALA A 112 -2.73 6.20 -7.44
C ALA A 112 -2.81 6.98 -8.78
N GLU A 113 -2.12 8.11 -8.89
CA GLU A 113 -2.08 8.89 -10.12
C GLU A 113 -1.21 8.24 -11.18
N VAL A 114 0.01 7.85 -10.79
CA VAL A 114 0.91 7.08 -11.67
C VAL A 114 0.18 5.86 -12.22
N ALA A 115 -0.54 5.12 -11.38
CA ALA A 115 -1.27 3.91 -11.79
C ALA A 115 -2.30 4.14 -12.91
N TYR A 116 -3.04 5.26 -12.91
CA TYR A 116 -4.00 5.53 -13.99
C TYR A 116 -3.40 6.31 -15.16
N TRP A 117 -2.26 6.97 -14.99
CA TRP A 117 -1.56 7.66 -16.08
C TRP A 117 -0.92 6.67 -17.06
N LEU A 118 -0.28 5.62 -16.54
CA LEU A 118 0.42 4.62 -17.35
C LEU A 118 -0.43 4.02 -18.50
N PRO A 119 -1.69 3.58 -18.29
CA PRO A 119 -2.53 3.06 -19.38
C PRO A 119 -2.97 4.12 -20.40
N LEU A 120 -2.73 5.42 -20.19
CA LEU A 120 -3.17 6.47 -21.11
C LEU A 120 -2.28 6.64 -22.34
N LYS A 121 -1.15 5.93 -22.43
CA LYS A 121 -0.17 6.09 -23.52
C LYS A 121 -0.80 6.03 -24.91
N SER A 122 -1.68 5.05 -25.18
CA SER A 122 -2.36 4.93 -26.47
C SER A 122 -3.29 6.11 -26.75
N TYR A 123 -3.95 6.65 -25.71
CA TYR A 123 -4.83 7.81 -25.84
C TYR A 123 -4.06 9.09 -26.15
N PHE A 124 -2.87 9.27 -25.59
CA PHE A 124 -1.96 10.37 -25.97
C PHE A 124 -1.53 10.26 -27.43
N GLN A 125 -1.08 9.07 -27.86
CA GLN A 125 -0.67 8.80 -29.24
C GLN A 125 -1.78 9.08 -30.26
N GLU A 126 -3.00 8.61 -29.97
CA GLU A 126 -4.16 8.79 -30.85
C GLU A 126 -4.63 10.27 -30.96
N ASN A 127 -4.23 11.13 -30.03
CA ASN A 127 -4.50 12.57 -30.09
C ASN A 127 -3.26 13.38 -30.49
N GLU A 128 -2.17 12.72 -30.91
CA GLU A 128 -0.94 13.37 -31.35
C GLU A 128 -0.35 14.32 -30.30
N ILE A 129 -0.59 14.03 -29.02
CA ILE A 129 -0.07 14.80 -27.89
C ILE A 129 1.04 13.97 -27.23
N VAL A 130 2.19 14.61 -26.99
CA VAL A 130 3.31 13.96 -26.31
C VAL A 130 2.92 13.67 -24.86
N MET A 131 3.01 12.39 -24.47
CA MET A 131 2.84 12.00 -23.07
C MET A 131 4.12 12.37 -22.29
N PRO A 132 4.01 13.08 -21.15
CA PRO A 132 5.16 13.42 -20.33
C PRO A 132 5.72 12.17 -19.65
N LEU A 133 6.96 12.26 -19.16
CA LEU A 133 7.52 11.23 -18.29
C LEU A 133 6.73 11.18 -16.98
N VAL A 134 6.22 10.00 -16.62
CA VAL A 134 5.42 9.81 -15.40
C VAL A 134 6.34 9.40 -14.25
N PHE A 135 6.47 10.26 -13.26
CA PHE A 135 7.26 10.02 -12.05
C PHE A 135 6.39 9.85 -10.82
N LEU A 136 6.80 8.91 -9.96
CA LEU A 136 6.30 8.82 -8.60
C LEU A 136 6.94 9.96 -7.79
N ARG A 137 6.11 10.76 -7.12
CA ARG A 137 6.62 11.81 -6.21
C ARG A 137 7.40 11.18 -5.05
N ASN A 138 8.32 11.96 -4.48
CA ASN A 138 8.99 11.60 -3.23
C ASN A 138 7.95 11.35 -2.13
N SER A 139 8.19 10.31 -1.33
CA SER A 139 7.38 9.99 -0.16
C SER A 139 8.24 10.11 1.09
N PHE A 140 7.66 10.73 2.11
CA PHE A 140 8.33 10.98 3.38
C PHE A 140 7.46 10.47 4.53
N GLN A 141 8.13 9.93 5.55
CA GLN A 141 7.53 9.62 6.84
C GLN A 141 8.36 10.26 7.92
N LEU A 142 7.70 11.08 8.71
CA LEU A 142 8.24 11.78 9.86
C LEU A 142 8.01 10.90 11.10
N ILE A 143 9.08 10.55 11.79
CA ILE A 143 9.08 9.63 12.92
C ILE A 143 9.51 10.40 14.15
N GLU A 144 8.59 10.55 15.10
CA GLU A 144 8.92 11.13 16.40
C GLU A 144 9.83 10.21 17.20
N GLN A 145 10.62 10.83 18.07
CA GLN A 145 11.53 10.14 18.99
C GLN A 145 10.82 9.03 19.79
N GLN A 146 9.59 9.28 20.26
CA GLN A 146 8.83 8.29 21.03
C GLN A 146 8.53 7.02 20.22
N LEU A 147 8.22 7.17 18.93
CA LEU A 147 7.99 6.04 18.03
C LEU A 147 9.30 5.33 17.71
N GLN A 148 10.38 6.07 17.47
CA GLN A 148 11.72 5.52 17.28
C GLN A 148 12.16 4.65 18.46
N LEU A 149 11.98 5.12 19.70
CA LEU A 149 12.32 4.35 20.90
C LEU A 149 11.52 3.05 21.01
N LYS A 150 10.23 3.06 20.63
CA LYS A 150 9.41 1.84 20.58
C LYS A 150 9.93 0.86 19.53
N ILE A 151 10.30 1.34 18.34
CA ILE A 151 10.88 0.53 17.26
C ILE A 151 12.19 -0.13 17.71
N GLN A 152 13.08 0.64 18.36
CA GLN A 152 14.36 0.15 18.89
C GLN A 152 14.18 -0.88 20.00
N THR A 153 13.19 -0.70 20.89
CA THR A 153 12.90 -1.60 22.01
C THR A 153 12.61 -3.02 21.53
N ILE A 154 11.90 -3.16 20.41
CA ILE A 154 11.59 -4.47 19.79
C ILE A 154 12.56 -4.87 18.69
N ARG A 155 13.62 -4.09 18.48
CA ARG A 155 14.69 -4.32 17.49
C ARG A 155 14.15 -4.54 16.09
N LEU A 156 13.14 -3.76 15.68
CA LEU A 156 12.60 -3.83 14.33
C LEU A 156 13.52 -3.12 13.35
N GLY A 157 13.83 -3.76 12.23
CA GLY A 157 14.39 -3.06 11.08
C GLY A 157 13.36 -2.16 10.40
N TRP A 158 13.82 -1.11 9.72
CA TRP A 158 12.95 -0.17 8.99
C TRP A 158 12.09 -0.86 7.92
N ASN A 159 12.66 -1.81 7.17
CA ASN A 159 11.93 -2.58 6.16
C ASN A 159 10.81 -3.44 6.76
N GLU A 160 10.99 -3.90 8.00
CA GLU A 160 9.99 -4.71 8.70
C GLU A 160 8.75 -3.89 9.11
N LEU A 161 8.84 -2.56 9.08
CA LEU A 161 7.68 -1.69 9.29
C LEU A 161 6.73 -1.74 8.09
N PHE A 162 7.20 -2.10 6.90
CA PHE A 162 6.37 -2.18 5.70
C PHE A 162 5.83 -3.60 5.44
N GLU A 163 6.11 -4.54 6.34
CA GLU A 163 5.58 -5.90 6.24
C GLU A 163 4.09 -5.94 6.53
N SER A 164 3.36 -6.76 5.77
CA SER A 164 1.96 -7.05 6.10
C SER A 164 1.86 -7.84 7.41
N THR A 165 0.75 -7.68 8.12
CA THR A 165 0.44 -8.46 9.33
C THR A 165 0.55 -9.97 9.08
N ASN A 166 0.11 -10.43 7.90
CA ASN A 166 0.20 -11.84 7.52
C ASN A 166 1.66 -12.30 7.35
N SER A 167 2.49 -11.52 6.67
CA SER A 167 3.93 -11.81 6.52
C SER A 167 4.61 -11.90 7.89
N ARG A 168 4.31 -10.92 8.77
CA ARG A 168 4.83 -10.88 10.12
C ARG A 168 4.42 -12.13 10.91
N MET A 169 3.13 -12.46 10.89
CA MET A 169 2.59 -13.62 11.61
C MET A 169 3.21 -14.94 11.15
N ASN A 170 3.36 -15.12 9.83
CA ASN A 170 3.99 -16.31 9.26
C ASN A 170 5.45 -16.46 9.72
N ARG A 171 6.20 -15.35 9.78
CA ARG A 171 7.57 -15.37 10.29
C ARG A 171 7.63 -15.75 11.78
N LEU A 172 6.70 -15.25 12.59
CA LEU A 172 6.59 -15.63 14.01
C LEU A 172 6.31 -17.14 14.17
N MET A 173 5.50 -17.73 13.28
CA MET A 173 5.21 -19.17 13.31
C MET A 173 6.41 -20.04 12.89
N SER A 174 7.25 -19.56 11.97
CA SER A 174 8.41 -20.31 11.45
C SER A 174 9.51 -20.61 12.50
N LYS A 175 9.58 -19.82 13.59
CA LYS A 175 10.52 -20.03 14.71
C LYS A 175 10.22 -21.28 15.55
N GLN A 176 9.10 -21.97 15.32
CA GLN A 176 8.83 -23.26 15.98
C GLN A 176 9.80 -24.37 15.57
N SER A 177 10.55 -24.20 14.48
CA SER A 177 11.65 -25.11 14.10
C SER A 177 12.76 -25.21 15.17
N GLU A 178 12.90 -24.23 16.06
CA GLU A 178 13.90 -24.23 17.14
C GLU A 178 13.70 -25.37 18.17
N PHE A 179 12.51 -25.99 18.20
CA PHE A 179 12.21 -27.12 19.09
C PHE A 179 12.78 -28.46 18.63
N GLN A 180 13.48 -28.53 17.48
CA GLN A 180 14.10 -29.77 16.98
C GLN A 180 15.06 -30.39 18.00
N HIS A 181 15.76 -29.58 18.81
CA HIS A 181 16.65 -30.06 19.86
C HIS A 181 15.94 -30.94 20.91
N PHE A 182 14.64 -30.71 21.19
CA PHE A 182 13.87 -31.58 22.10
C PHE A 182 13.58 -32.96 21.49
N VAL A 183 13.61 -33.09 20.17
CA VAL A 183 13.53 -34.39 19.49
C VAL A 183 14.85 -35.13 19.68
N GLU A 184 15.97 -34.48 19.38
CA GLU A 184 17.32 -35.06 19.54
C GLU A 184 17.62 -35.50 20.99
N ILE A 185 17.20 -34.71 21.99
CA ILE A 185 17.36 -35.08 23.40
C ILE A 185 16.54 -36.34 23.73
N ARG A 186 15.33 -36.48 23.17
CA ARG A 186 14.48 -37.67 23.37
C ARG A 186 15.12 -38.92 22.81
N GLU A 187 15.68 -38.83 21.60
CA GLU A 187 16.39 -39.94 20.95
C GLU A 187 17.60 -40.40 21.76
N LYS A 188 18.39 -39.46 22.31
CA LYS A 188 19.50 -39.78 23.21
C LYS A 188 19.04 -40.45 24.50
N MET A 189 17.91 -40.01 25.06
CA MET A 189 17.33 -40.65 26.24
C MET A 189 16.85 -42.07 25.96
N ASP A 190 16.29 -42.32 24.78
CA ASP A 190 15.89 -43.67 24.34
C ASP A 190 17.10 -44.58 24.16
N SER A 191 18.18 -44.09 23.56
CA SER A 191 19.44 -44.84 23.46
C SER A 191 20.03 -45.17 24.83
N ASN A 192 20.04 -44.21 25.78
CA ASN A 192 20.49 -44.46 27.15
C ASN A 192 19.62 -45.47 27.88
N ALA A 193 18.30 -45.46 27.65
CA ALA A 193 17.39 -46.44 28.21
C ALA A 193 17.71 -47.87 27.73
N GLN A 194 18.06 -48.03 26.45
CA GLN A 194 18.45 -49.34 25.88
C GLN A 194 19.72 -49.91 26.51
N MET A 195 20.61 -49.07 27.04
CA MET A 195 21.82 -49.53 27.76
C MET A 195 21.54 -49.87 29.23
N LEU A 196 20.66 -49.11 29.89
CA LEU A 196 20.40 -49.25 31.33
C LEU A 196 19.42 -50.38 31.68
N LEU A 197 18.43 -50.64 30.82
CA LEU A 197 17.41 -51.65 31.09
C LEU A 197 18.00 -53.06 31.20
N PRO A 198 18.83 -53.55 30.24
CA PRO A 198 19.45 -54.87 30.35
C PRO A 198 20.37 -55.01 31.57
N LEU A 199 21.09 -53.95 31.93
CA LEU A 199 21.96 -53.94 33.12
C LEU A 199 21.12 -54.09 34.40
N SER A 200 20.03 -53.35 34.52
CA SER A 200 19.14 -53.44 35.68
C SER A 200 18.47 -54.81 35.81
N GLU A 201 18.02 -55.39 34.69
CA GLU A 201 17.45 -56.74 34.62
C GLU A 201 18.46 -57.82 35.04
N SER A 202 19.73 -57.68 34.62
CA SER A 202 20.80 -58.62 34.97
C SER A 202 21.11 -58.68 36.48
N ILE A 203 20.76 -57.64 37.23
CA ILE A 203 20.99 -57.57 38.68
C ILE A 203 19.78 -58.15 39.42
N ASN A 204 18.57 -57.61 39.22
CA ASN A 204 17.30 -58.21 39.68
C ASN A 204 16.06 -57.53 39.06
N ALA A 205 14.93 -58.25 39.06
CA ALA A 205 13.67 -57.74 38.49
C ALA A 205 13.11 -56.46 39.18
N PRO A 206 13.14 -56.30 40.52
CA PRO A 206 12.70 -55.05 41.15
C PRO A 206 13.48 -53.80 40.70
N LEU A 207 14.77 -53.95 40.40
CA LEU A 207 15.61 -52.85 39.91
C LEU A 207 15.24 -52.45 38.47
N MET A 208 14.81 -53.40 37.63
CA MET A 208 14.30 -53.10 36.29
C MET A 208 13.04 -52.22 36.34
N GLU A 209 12.07 -52.58 37.19
CA GLU A 209 10.84 -51.79 37.38
C GLU A 209 11.16 -50.37 37.88
N SER A 210 12.07 -50.26 38.85
CA SER A 210 12.56 -48.97 39.35
C SER A 210 13.21 -48.14 38.24
N THR A 211 14.08 -48.77 37.43
CA THR A 211 14.78 -48.10 36.32
C THR A 211 13.79 -47.59 35.26
N GLN A 212 12.79 -48.39 34.89
CA GLN A 212 11.72 -47.98 33.98
C GLN A 212 10.93 -46.79 34.53
N ALA A 213 10.59 -46.80 35.82
CA ALA A 213 9.88 -45.69 36.45
C ALA A 213 10.70 -44.40 36.43
N HIS A 214 12.01 -44.47 36.70
CA HIS A 214 12.91 -43.31 36.62
C HIS A 214 13.07 -42.79 35.18
N LEU A 215 13.25 -43.66 34.19
CA LEU A 215 13.33 -43.27 32.77
C LEU A 215 12.03 -42.61 32.30
N LYS A 216 10.87 -43.16 32.68
CA LYS A 216 9.56 -42.55 32.39
C LYS A 216 9.42 -41.17 33.04
N LYS A 217 9.87 -41.01 34.29
CA LYS A 217 9.86 -39.73 35.00
C LYS A 217 10.73 -38.68 34.29
N LEU A 218 11.91 -39.08 33.79
CA LEU A 218 12.78 -38.19 33.01
C LEU A 218 12.10 -37.75 31.71
N LYS A 219 11.48 -38.67 30.95
CA LYS A 219 10.75 -38.33 29.72
C LYS A 219 9.62 -37.33 29.98
N ASN A 220 8.78 -37.62 30.98
CA ASN A 220 7.70 -36.70 31.37
C ASN A 220 8.22 -35.31 31.78
N THR A 221 9.40 -35.25 32.41
CA THR A 221 10.04 -33.99 32.80
C THR A 221 10.50 -33.20 31.57
N LEU A 222 11.06 -33.89 30.56
CA LEU A 222 11.43 -33.28 29.30
C LEU A 222 10.21 -32.74 28.54
N ASP A 223 9.11 -33.51 28.47
CA ASP A 223 7.86 -33.08 27.82
C ASP A 223 7.28 -31.84 28.51
N ALA A 224 7.30 -31.81 29.84
CA ALA A 224 6.86 -30.64 30.61
C ALA A 224 7.75 -29.41 30.36
N LEU A 225 9.07 -29.61 30.22
CA LEU A 225 10.04 -28.56 29.86
C LEU A 225 9.77 -28.04 28.45
N GLU A 226 9.60 -28.91 27.45
CA GLU A 226 9.28 -28.52 26.08
C GLU A 226 7.99 -27.68 26.03
N LEU A 227 6.93 -28.15 26.71
CA LEU A 227 5.67 -27.43 26.78
C LEU A 227 5.84 -26.04 27.43
N LYS A 228 6.67 -25.96 28.49
CA LYS A 228 7.00 -24.68 29.14
C LYS A 228 7.74 -23.75 28.20
N PHE A 229 8.75 -24.22 27.47
CA PHE A 229 9.47 -23.41 26.48
C PHE A 229 8.53 -22.93 25.37
N LYS A 230 7.70 -23.82 24.79
CA LYS A 230 6.68 -23.46 23.78
C LYS A 230 5.72 -22.37 24.28
N ARG A 231 5.24 -22.48 25.52
CA ARG A 231 4.38 -21.47 26.16
C ARG A 231 5.10 -20.13 26.32
N HIS A 232 6.34 -20.13 26.80
CA HIS A 232 7.10 -18.90 26.98
C HIS A 232 7.47 -18.23 25.65
N LEU A 233 7.84 -19.01 24.63
CA LEU A 233 8.07 -18.49 23.29
C LEU A 233 6.79 -17.85 22.73
N LYS A 234 5.66 -18.56 22.78
CA LYS A 234 4.36 -18.01 22.35
C LYS A 234 4.03 -16.70 23.07
N LYS A 235 4.21 -16.65 24.39
CA LYS A 235 3.98 -15.43 25.19
C LYS A 235 4.90 -14.28 24.74
N LYS A 236 6.19 -14.56 24.53
CA LYS A 236 7.17 -13.58 24.05
C LYS A 236 6.79 -13.03 22.67
N GLU A 237 6.46 -13.91 21.73
CA GLU A 237 6.09 -13.49 20.36
C GLU A 237 4.74 -12.73 20.36
N MET A 238 3.77 -13.10 21.21
CA MET A 238 2.52 -12.33 21.35
C MET A 238 2.75 -10.91 21.88
N ILE A 239 3.66 -10.73 22.85
CA ILE A 239 4.03 -9.41 23.36
C ILE A 239 4.68 -8.58 22.26
N GLN A 240 5.59 -9.18 21.48
CA GLN A 240 6.21 -8.50 20.34
C GLN A 240 5.20 -8.13 19.25
N ALA A 241 4.22 -9.01 18.97
CA ALA A 241 3.17 -8.75 18.01
C ALA A 241 2.26 -7.59 18.43
N ASP A 242 1.86 -7.54 19.71
CA ASP A 242 1.08 -6.42 20.26
C ASP A 242 1.85 -5.08 20.17
N GLN A 243 3.14 -5.09 20.51
CA GLN A 243 3.99 -3.90 20.39
C GLN A 243 4.17 -3.47 18.93
N TRP A 244 4.35 -4.43 18.02
CA TRP A 244 4.41 -4.16 16.58
C TRP A 244 3.11 -3.56 16.05
N LEU A 245 1.94 -4.09 16.44
CA LEU A 245 0.64 -3.53 16.06
C LEU A 245 0.47 -2.08 16.53
N LYS A 246 0.91 -1.77 17.75
CA LYS A 246 0.91 -0.38 18.26
C LYS A 246 1.80 0.54 17.45
N ILE A 247 2.99 0.06 17.06
CA ILE A 247 3.89 0.82 16.18
C ILE A 247 3.25 1.01 14.80
N GLN A 248 2.65 -0.04 14.23
CA GLN A 248 1.94 0.03 12.96
C GLN A 248 0.81 1.06 12.98
N SER A 249 -0.01 1.09 14.04
CA SER A 249 -1.09 2.09 14.15
C SER A 249 -0.58 3.53 14.21
N SER A 250 0.62 3.76 14.77
CA SER A 250 1.24 5.09 14.78
C SER A 250 1.96 5.40 13.46
N PHE A 251 2.54 4.40 12.81
CA PHE A 251 3.30 4.56 11.57
C PHE A 251 2.38 4.71 10.35
N PHE A 252 1.27 3.96 10.33
CA PHE A 252 0.21 4.03 9.34
C PHE A 252 -1.12 4.43 10.00
N PRO A 253 -1.34 5.73 10.25
CA PRO A 253 -2.59 6.20 10.84
C PRO A 253 -3.79 5.79 9.97
N ASP A 254 -4.79 5.17 10.62
CA ASP A 254 -5.96 4.55 9.97
C ASP A 254 -5.62 3.56 8.83
N GLY A 255 -4.43 2.95 8.87
CA GLY A 255 -3.95 2.04 7.84
C GLY A 255 -3.48 2.73 6.55
N HIS A 256 -3.32 4.06 6.57
CA HIS A 256 -2.83 4.85 5.45
C HIS A 256 -1.43 5.42 5.71
N LEU A 257 -0.73 5.79 4.64
CA LEU A 257 0.53 6.51 4.74
C LEU A 257 0.32 7.84 5.49
N GLN A 258 1.26 8.20 6.36
CA GLN A 258 1.20 9.44 7.13
C GLN A 258 0.99 10.68 6.27
N GLU A 259 1.70 10.80 5.15
CA GLU A 259 1.58 11.90 4.19
C GLU A 259 0.17 12.07 3.56
N ARG A 260 -0.72 11.09 3.74
CA ARG A 260 -2.12 11.14 3.29
C ARG A 260 -3.11 11.43 4.41
N HIS A 261 -2.64 11.48 5.65
CA HIS A 261 -3.47 11.63 6.84
C HIS A 261 -3.11 12.90 7.60
N GLU A 262 -1.83 13.14 7.84
CA GLU A 262 -1.36 14.24 8.66
C GLU A 262 -1.19 15.54 7.86
N ASN A 263 -1.36 16.65 8.55
CA ASN A 263 -1.17 17.98 7.98
C ASN A 263 0.27 18.46 8.22
N PHE A 264 0.90 18.99 7.17
CA PHE A 264 2.23 19.60 7.24
C PHE A 264 2.39 20.62 8.38
N LEU A 265 1.35 21.43 8.66
CA LEU A 265 1.41 22.51 9.65
C LEU A 265 1.72 22.00 11.06
N SER A 266 1.26 20.79 11.42
CA SER A 266 1.54 20.20 12.73
C SER A 266 3.03 19.94 12.93
N TRP A 267 3.73 19.52 11.89
CA TRP A 267 5.18 19.27 11.91
C TRP A 267 5.99 20.55 11.78
N HIS A 268 5.52 21.48 10.94
CA HIS A 268 6.15 22.78 10.81
C HIS A 268 6.09 23.59 12.12
N GLN A 269 5.01 23.47 12.89
CA GLN A 269 4.94 24.10 14.22
C GLN A 269 6.03 23.56 15.18
N LYS A 270 6.40 22.28 15.03
CA LYS A 270 7.38 21.62 15.89
C LYS A 270 8.83 21.90 15.46
N TRP A 271 9.11 21.85 14.16
CA TRP A 271 10.48 21.90 13.62
C TRP A 271 10.79 23.13 12.75
N GLY A 272 9.79 23.98 12.49
CA GLY A 272 9.96 25.22 11.73
C GLY A 272 10.61 25.02 10.36
N ASP A 273 11.50 25.94 10.00
CA ASP A 273 12.19 25.95 8.72
C ASP A 273 13.17 24.79 8.55
N ASP A 274 13.61 24.14 9.64
CA ASP A 274 14.54 23.01 9.53
C ASP A 274 13.86 21.80 8.89
N LEU A 275 12.55 21.63 9.08
CA LEU A 275 11.76 20.64 8.33
C LEU A 275 11.83 20.91 6.82
N LEU A 276 11.67 22.16 6.40
CA LEU A 276 11.71 22.52 4.98
C LEU A 276 13.10 22.29 4.37
N LYS A 277 14.16 22.67 5.09
CA LYS A 277 15.54 22.44 4.65
C LYS A 277 15.84 20.96 4.47
N MET A 278 15.43 20.14 5.44
CA MET A 278 15.66 18.70 5.41
C MET A 278 14.82 18.03 4.31
N LEU A 279 13.54 18.37 4.16
CA LEU A 279 12.72 17.87 3.05
C LEU A 279 13.34 18.24 1.70
N HIS A 280 13.83 19.46 1.54
CA HIS A 280 14.51 19.89 0.32
C HIS A 280 15.82 19.13 0.07
N GLN A 281 16.62 18.89 1.12
CA GLN A 281 17.88 18.14 1.04
C GLN A 281 17.67 16.68 0.61
N PHE A 282 16.63 16.02 1.12
CA PHE A 282 16.35 14.62 0.83
C PHE A 282 15.36 14.40 -0.33
N CYS A 283 14.76 15.47 -0.87
CA CYS A 283 13.98 15.41 -2.08
C CYS A 283 14.90 15.13 -3.27
N GLN A 284 14.77 13.93 -3.84
CA GLN A 284 15.49 13.55 -5.04
C GLN A 284 14.56 13.70 -6.24
N PRO A 285 14.86 14.56 -7.23
CA PRO A 285 13.96 14.80 -8.38
C PRO A 285 13.54 13.52 -9.13
N PHE A 286 14.41 12.51 -9.16
CA PHE A 286 14.16 11.20 -9.80
C PHE A 286 14.31 10.02 -8.82
N GLY A 287 14.27 10.31 -7.51
CA GLY A 287 14.39 9.27 -6.48
C GLY A 287 13.10 8.47 -6.35
N THR A 288 13.23 7.16 -6.20
CA THR A 288 12.09 6.25 -5.96
C THR A 288 12.04 5.75 -4.51
N MET A 289 12.83 6.37 -3.63
CA MET A 289 12.95 5.93 -2.24
C MET A 289 11.82 6.51 -1.38
N PHE A 290 11.36 5.69 -0.44
CA PHE A 290 10.50 6.14 0.64
C PHE A 290 11.41 6.59 1.79
N CYS A 291 11.44 7.89 2.07
CA CYS A 291 12.38 8.49 3.01
C CYS A 291 11.81 8.50 4.43
N LEU A 292 12.56 7.97 5.38
CA LEU A 292 12.23 8.04 6.81
C LEU A 292 13.07 9.13 7.46
N ILE A 293 12.40 10.11 8.05
CA ILE A 293 13.03 11.23 8.75
C ILE A 293 12.74 11.03 10.22
N VAL A 294 13.81 10.94 11.02
CA VAL A 294 13.71 10.48 12.40
C VAL A 294 14.22 11.56 13.33
N ASP A 295 13.35 12.00 14.22
CA ASP A 295 13.65 12.93 15.31
C ASP A 295 14.58 12.25 16.33
N ASP A 296 15.79 12.78 16.47
CA ASP A 296 16.77 12.36 17.49
C ASP A 296 16.86 13.40 18.63
N GLN A 297 17.54 13.06 19.73
CA GLN A 297 17.64 13.95 20.91
C GLN A 297 18.28 15.32 20.63
N LYS A 298 18.86 15.53 19.45
CA LYS A 298 19.50 16.77 19.02
C LYS A 298 18.69 17.52 17.97
N GLY A 299 17.55 16.97 17.54
CA GLY A 299 16.69 17.53 16.50
C GLY A 299 16.36 16.50 15.41
N ILE A 300 15.87 17.00 14.27
CA ILE A 300 15.67 16.20 13.04
C ILE A 300 16.91 16.11 12.17
#